data_AF-A0A8J5NLC8-F1
#
_entry.id   AF-A0A8J5NLC8-F1
#
_cell.length_a   1.000
_cell.length_b   1.000
_cell.length_c   1.000
_cell.angle_alpha   90.00
_cell.angle_beta   90.00
_cell.angle_gamma   90.00
#
_symmetry.space_group_name_H-M   'P 1'
#
loop_
_entity.id
_entity.type
_entity.pdbx_description
1 polymer ?
#
loop_
_entity_poly.entity_id
_entity_poly.type
_entity_poly.pdbx_seq_one_letter_code
_entity_poly.pdbx_strand_id
1 'polypeptide(L)'
;MVGIAGKSKACHDCRRRRVKCDLTLPLCRRCIKPGIACRGYERLTLWVHRTPACPNVTALSTIGDLRLKERTRETPTSSEWLGLLRRMYTRLNSDDLLYPMQRPSDALDHRLLAFGAIQIHLSGEIGISYNEAVQLYNDALSRVISTLNSPFVVYSDESLAAIIILTTCEVFLSHASMSWNAHAQDYSSNVSKTSSYP
;
A
#
# COMPACT_ATOMS: atom_id res chain seq x y z
N MET A 1 -8.90 34.41 29.19
CA MET A 1 -8.55 33.53 28.05
C MET A 1 -7.04 33.58 27.84
N VAL A 2 -6.32 32.51 28.18
CA VAL A 2 -4.89 32.41 27.87
C VAL A 2 -4.79 31.74 26.50
N GLY A 3 -4.34 32.48 25.49
CA GLY A 3 -4.17 31.95 24.13
C GLY A 3 -3.16 30.82 24.15
N ILE A 4 -3.58 29.62 23.76
CA ILE A 4 -2.68 28.50 23.52
C ILE A 4 -1.78 28.93 22.36
N ALA A 5 -0.52 29.27 22.67
CA ALA A 5 0.45 29.66 21.66
C ALA A 5 0.57 28.54 20.61
N GLY A 6 0.29 28.87 19.35
CA GLY A 6 0.34 27.92 18.24
C GLY A 6 1.72 27.25 18.13
N LYS A 7 1.73 25.97 17.76
CA LYS A 7 2.95 25.15 17.61
C LYS A 7 3.95 25.82 16.63
N SER A 8 5.18 26.07 17.06
CA SER A 8 6.17 26.90 16.33
C SER A 8 6.48 26.43 14.89
N LYS A 9 6.31 27.31 13.89
CA LYS A 9 6.60 27.02 12.47
C LYS A 9 8.09 26.81 12.13
N ALA A 10 8.98 26.94 13.11
CA ALA A 10 10.42 26.76 12.94
C ALA A 10 10.79 25.38 12.37
N CYS A 11 11.90 25.31 11.63
CA CYS A 11 12.49 24.04 11.20
C CYS A 11 12.85 23.16 12.41
N HIS A 12 13.03 21.86 12.17
CA HIS A 12 13.29 20.88 13.22
C HIS A 12 14.49 21.27 14.09
N ASP A 13 15.60 21.67 13.48
CA ASP A 13 16.85 21.95 14.21
C ASP A 13 16.81 23.29 14.95
N CYS A 14 16.18 24.33 14.40
CA CYS A 14 15.99 25.58 15.14
C CYS A 14 15.07 25.38 16.35
N ARG A 15 14.02 24.56 16.21
CA ARG A 15 13.13 24.22 17.32
C ARG A 15 13.87 23.43 18.40
N ARG A 16 14.66 22.42 18.00
CA ARG A 16 15.50 21.62 18.91
C ARG A 16 16.51 22.49 19.66
N ARG A 17 17.15 23.43 18.95
CA ARG A 17 18.11 24.39 19.51
C ARG A 17 17.46 25.55 20.26
N ARG A 18 16.13 25.65 20.28
CA ARG A 18 15.35 26.75 20.88
C ARG A 18 15.77 28.14 20.38
N VAL A 19 16.09 28.26 19.09
CA VAL A 19 16.44 29.53 18.43
C VAL A 19 15.36 29.96 17.44
N LYS A 20 15.25 31.27 17.19
CA LYS A 20 14.35 31.80 16.15
C LYS A 20 14.79 31.29 14.78
N CYS A 21 13.86 30.70 14.04
CA CYS A 21 14.08 30.22 12.67
C CYS A 21 13.74 31.33 11.68
N ASP A 22 14.57 31.48 10.64
CA ASP A 22 14.35 32.47 9.58
C ASP A 22 13.31 32.01 8.54
N LEU A 23 12.80 30.77 8.65
CA LEU A 23 11.75 30.18 7.80
C LEU A 23 12.04 30.17 6.29
N THR A 24 13.29 30.39 5.88
CA THR A 24 13.69 30.31 4.47
C THR A 24 13.59 28.87 3.95
N LEU A 25 13.10 28.72 2.72
CA LEU A 25 13.02 27.45 1.99
C LEU A 25 14.15 27.38 0.94
N PRO A 26 14.68 26.17 0.63
CA PRO A 26 14.35 24.87 1.22
C PRO A 26 14.95 24.67 2.63
N LEU A 27 16.02 25.40 2.97
CA LEU A 27 16.72 25.30 4.25
C LEU A 27 16.83 26.65 4.96
N CYS A 28 16.89 26.58 6.29
CA CYS A 28 16.96 27.76 7.15
C CYS A 28 18.37 28.39 7.13
N ARG A 29 18.49 29.71 6.94
CA ARG A 29 19.80 30.41 6.97
C ARG A 29 20.54 30.24 8.31
N ARG A 30 19.80 30.19 9.43
CA ARG A 30 20.31 29.89 10.78
C ARG A 30 21.01 28.52 10.90
N CYS A 31 20.69 27.61 10.00
CA CYS A 31 21.20 26.25 9.95
C CYS A 31 22.38 26.16 8.97
N ILE A 32 22.26 26.81 7.81
CA ILE A 32 23.30 26.87 6.76
C ILE A 32 24.56 27.58 7.28
N LYS A 33 24.42 28.75 7.91
CA LYS A 33 25.57 29.55 8.37
C LYS A 33 26.55 28.78 9.27
N PRO A 34 26.09 28.04 10.31
CA PRO A 34 26.97 27.22 11.13
C PRO A 34 27.29 25.84 10.55
N GLY A 35 26.85 25.51 9.32
CA GLY A 35 27.07 24.19 8.71
C GLY A 35 26.25 23.05 9.34
N ILE A 36 25.10 23.35 9.96
CA ILE A 36 24.26 22.33 10.58
C ILE A 36 23.29 21.77 9.53
N ALA A 37 23.18 20.44 9.47
CA ALA A 37 22.23 19.75 8.62
C ALA A 37 20.78 20.11 9.02
N CYS A 38 20.13 20.94 8.20
CA CYS A 38 18.75 21.36 8.41
C CYS A 38 17.80 20.26 7.92
N ARG A 39 17.10 19.59 8.84
CA ARG A 39 16.11 18.55 8.55
C ARG A 39 14.77 19.09 8.03
N GLY A 40 14.72 20.37 7.71
CA GLY A 40 13.56 21.02 7.12
C GLY A 40 12.41 21.29 8.11
N TYR A 41 11.24 21.55 7.54
CA TYR A 41 10.05 22.03 8.25
C TYR A 41 8.97 20.96 8.38
N GLU A 42 9.17 19.81 7.74
CA GLU A 42 8.18 18.75 7.65
C GLU A 42 7.91 18.13 9.02
N ARG A 43 6.63 17.87 9.27
CA ARG A 43 6.17 17.16 10.46
C ARG A 43 5.39 15.98 9.95
N LEU A 44 5.90 14.79 10.20
CA LEU A 44 5.14 13.57 9.99
C LEU A 44 3.89 13.64 10.85
N THR A 45 2.74 13.75 10.19
CA THR A 45 1.45 13.61 10.84
C THR A 45 1.13 12.13 10.85
N LEU A 46 0.98 11.57 12.05
CA LEU A 46 0.61 10.17 12.23
C LEU A 46 -0.80 10.13 12.77
N TRP A 47 -1.66 9.40 12.07
CA TRP A 47 -3.00 9.12 12.55
C TRP A 47 -2.94 8.02 13.61
N VAL A 48 -3.39 8.33 14.82
CA VAL A 48 -3.44 7.36 15.92
C VAL A 48 -4.87 6.88 16.06
N HIS A 49 -5.14 5.64 15.64
CA HIS A 49 -6.45 5.02 15.78
C HIS A 49 -6.65 4.53 17.22
N ARG A 50 -7.58 5.16 17.95
CA ARG A 50 -7.94 4.77 19.31
C ARG A 50 -9.20 3.90 19.25
N THR A 51 -9.10 2.66 19.71
CA THR A 51 -10.21 1.72 19.84
C THR A 51 -10.60 1.54 21.31
N PRO A 52 -11.78 0.98 21.62
CA PRO A 52 -12.16 0.64 22.99
C PRO A 52 -11.17 -0.33 23.65
N ALA A 53 -10.55 -1.22 22.87
CA ALA A 53 -9.52 -2.14 23.35
C ALA A 53 -8.20 -1.42 23.70
N CYS A 54 -7.89 -0.31 23.03
CA CYS A 54 -6.64 0.42 23.20
C CYS A 54 -6.90 1.94 23.30
N PRO A 55 -7.55 2.43 24.37
CA PRO A 55 -8.03 3.82 24.45
C PRO A 55 -6.90 4.84 24.67
N ASN A 56 -5.80 4.41 25.28
CA ASN A 56 -4.68 5.26 25.68
C ASN A 56 -3.48 5.20 24.71
N VAL A 57 -3.68 4.74 23.48
CA VAL A 57 -2.60 4.68 22.49
C VAL A 57 -2.13 6.09 22.16
N THR A 58 -0.81 6.25 22.17
CA THR A 58 -0.12 7.51 21.87
C THR A 58 0.69 7.39 20.58
N ALA A 59 0.99 8.52 19.94
CA ALA A 59 1.82 8.53 18.75
C ALA A 59 3.20 7.87 19.00
N LEU A 60 3.77 8.05 20.21
CA LEU A 60 5.06 7.45 20.58
C LEU A 60 5.00 5.93 20.68
N SER A 61 3.95 5.36 21.29
CA SER A 61 3.77 3.91 21.34
C SER A 61 3.53 3.35 19.95
N THR A 62 2.69 4.00 19.13
CA THR A 62 2.46 3.59 17.74
C THR A 62 3.75 3.61 16.91
N ILE A 63 4.59 4.65 17.04
CA ILE A 63 5.90 4.69 16.35
C ILE A 63 6.82 3.57 16.86
N GLY A 64 6.83 3.32 18.16
CA GLY A 64 7.60 2.22 18.75
C GLY A 64 7.19 0.86 18.19
N ASP A 65 5.88 0.59 18.16
CA ASP A 65 5.29 -0.64 17.62
C ASP A 65 5.57 -0.78 16.13
N LEU A 66 5.41 0.29 15.34
CA LEU A 66 5.73 0.29 13.91
C LEU A 66 7.21 -0.02 13.67
N ARG A 67 8.11 0.59 14.44
CA ARG A 67 9.56 0.36 14.31
C ARG A 67 9.95 -1.07 14.72
N LEU A 68 9.32 -1.62 15.75
CA LEU A 68 9.50 -3.02 16.15
C LEU A 68 8.97 -3.97 15.08
N LYS A 69 7.78 -3.69 14.54
CA LYS A 69 7.15 -4.48 13.49
C LYS A 69 7.92 -4.41 12.17
N GLU A 70 8.55 -3.29 11.88
CA GLU A 70 9.45 -3.10 10.74
C GLU A 70 10.77 -3.87 10.93
N ARG A 71 11.30 -3.91 12.16
CA ARG A 71 12.46 -4.74 12.51
C ARG A 71 12.19 -6.25 12.45
N THR A 72 10.93 -6.66 12.62
CA THR A 72 10.48 -8.07 12.49
C THR A 72 9.82 -8.38 11.15
N ARG A 73 9.66 -7.38 10.26
CA ARG A 73 9.11 -7.60 8.93
C ARG A 73 10.23 -8.10 8.05
N GLU A 74 10.31 -9.42 7.93
CA GLU A 74 10.81 -10.01 6.68
C GLU A 74 9.80 -9.60 5.61
N THR A 75 10.17 -8.65 4.75
CA THR A 75 9.43 -8.43 3.50
C THR A 75 9.55 -9.74 2.72
N PRO A 76 8.43 -10.42 2.38
CA PRO A 76 8.54 -11.67 1.65
C PRO A 76 9.33 -11.39 0.38
N THR A 77 10.36 -12.19 0.16
CA THR A 77 11.19 -12.11 -1.03
C THR A 77 10.33 -12.37 -2.27
N SER A 78 10.74 -11.87 -3.43
CA SER A 78 9.99 -12.06 -4.68
C SER A 78 9.63 -13.53 -4.98
N SER A 79 10.51 -14.46 -4.61
CA SER A 79 10.27 -15.91 -4.73
C SER A 79 9.13 -16.43 -3.85
N GLU A 80 8.89 -15.82 -2.69
CA GLU A 80 7.80 -16.18 -1.78
C GLU A 80 6.45 -15.70 -2.30
N TRP A 81 6.38 -14.49 -2.89
CA TRP A 81 5.18 -13.98 -3.54
C TRP A 81 4.79 -14.79 -4.78
N LEU A 82 5.77 -15.11 -5.63
CA LEU A 82 5.57 -15.99 -6.77
C LEU A 82 5.13 -17.39 -6.33
N GLY A 83 5.68 -17.89 -5.22
CA GLY A 83 5.26 -19.16 -4.62
C GLY A 83 3.80 -19.15 -4.15
N LEU A 84 3.35 -18.06 -3.53
CA LEU A 84 1.95 -17.90 -3.12
C LEU A 84 1.01 -17.78 -4.32
N LEU A 85 1.34 -16.95 -5.32
CA LEU A 85 0.52 -16.83 -6.53
C LEU A 85 0.49 -18.12 -7.34
N ARG A 86 1.62 -18.83 -7.46
CA ARG A 86 1.66 -20.13 -8.14
C ARG A 86 0.82 -21.16 -7.41
N ARG A 87 0.81 -21.17 -6.06
CA ARG A 87 -0.08 -22.03 -5.27
C ARG A 87 -1.55 -21.66 -5.43
N MET A 88 -1.89 -20.38 -5.58
CA MET A 88 -3.26 -19.95 -5.89
C MET A 88 -3.66 -20.34 -7.31
N TYR A 89 -2.80 -20.10 -8.30
CA TYR A 89 -3.01 -20.46 -9.71
C TYR A 89 -3.20 -21.98 -9.88
N THR A 90 -2.30 -22.79 -9.31
CA THR A 90 -2.43 -24.25 -9.38
C THR A 90 -3.68 -24.74 -8.68
N ARG A 91 -4.09 -24.12 -7.56
CA ARG A 91 -5.34 -24.48 -6.86
C ARG A 91 -6.59 -24.14 -7.67
N LEU A 92 -6.57 -23.05 -8.43
CA LEU A 92 -7.70 -22.66 -9.28
C LEU A 92 -7.79 -23.49 -10.56
N ASN A 93 -6.66 -24.01 -11.05
CA ASN A 93 -6.59 -24.84 -12.26
C ASN A 93 -6.46 -26.35 -12.00
N SER A 94 -6.46 -26.80 -10.74
CA SER A 94 -6.42 -28.23 -10.41
C SER A 94 -7.84 -28.77 -10.18
N ASP A 95 -8.23 -29.76 -11.00
CA ASP A 95 -9.47 -30.56 -10.88
C ASP A 95 -9.48 -31.51 -9.63
N ASP A 96 -8.67 -31.26 -8.61
CA ASP A 96 -8.42 -32.22 -7.53
C ASP A 96 -9.45 -32.14 -6.39
N LEU A 97 -10.53 -32.90 -6.57
CA LEU A 97 -11.67 -33.11 -5.67
C LEU A 97 -11.33 -33.98 -4.44
N LEU A 98 -10.47 -33.53 -3.51
CA LEU A 98 -10.26 -34.32 -2.28
C LEU A 98 -10.30 -33.58 -0.93
N TYR A 99 -10.45 -32.25 -0.87
CA TYR A 99 -10.76 -31.58 0.40
C TYR A 99 -11.64 -30.35 0.17
N PRO A 100 -12.93 -30.39 0.55
CA PRO A 100 -13.78 -29.21 0.47
C PRO A 100 -13.45 -28.31 1.66
N MET A 101 -12.52 -27.38 1.49
CA MET A 101 -12.69 -26.11 2.19
C MET A 101 -13.92 -25.44 1.58
N GLN A 102 -14.88 -25.04 2.43
CA GLN A 102 -16.13 -24.36 2.07
C GLN A 102 -15.94 -23.44 0.86
N ARG A 103 -16.51 -23.87 -0.28
CA ARG A 103 -16.62 -23.21 -1.59
C ARG A 103 -15.57 -22.11 -1.85
N PRO A 104 -14.50 -22.36 -2.62
CA PRO A 104 -13.84 -21.27 -3.34
C PRO A 104 -14.92 -20.49 -4.09
N SER A 105 -15.09 -19.22 -3.74
CA SER A 105 -15.95 -18.33 -4.50
C SER A 105 -15.28 -18.14 -5.84
N ASP A 106 -15.68 -18.92 -6.84
CA ASP A 106 -15.20 -18.80 -8.23
C ASP A 106 -15.33 -17.34 -8.72
N ALA A 107 -16.33 -16.64 -8.16
CA ALA A 107 -16.57 -15.22 -8.30
C ALA A 107 -15.47 -14.30 -7.74
N LEU A 108 -14.56 -14.71 -6.84
CA LEU A 108 -13.57 -13.80 -6.25
C LEU A 108 -12.12 -14.22 -6.52
N ASP A 109 -11.87 -15.53 -6.58
CA ASP A 109 -10.50 -16.05 -6.58
C ASP A 109 -9.71 -15.68 -7.84
N HIS A 110 -10.33 -15.78 -9.02
CA HIS A 110 -9.72 -15.38 -10.29
C HIS A 110 -9.35 -13.89 -10.33
N ARG A 111 -10.09 -13.06 -9.61
CA ARG A 111 -9.92 -11.60 -9.59
C ARG A 111 -8.83 -11.19 -8.61
N LEU A 112 -8.77 -11.81 -7.44
CA LEU A 112 -7.64 -11.67 -6.52
C LEU A 112 -6.34 -12.14 -7.17
N LEU A 113 -6.38 -13.22 -7.95
CA LEU A 113 -5.23 -13.72 -8.69
C LEU A 113 -4.75 -12.71 -9.75
N ALA A 114 -5.66 -12.15 -10.55
CA ALA A 114 -5.34 -11.09 -11.50
C ALA A 114 -4.75 -9.85 -10.81
N PHE A 115 -5.34 -9.41 -9.70
CA PHE A 115 -4.85 -8.27 -8.92
C PHE A 115 -3.44 -8.53 -8.37
N GLY A 116 -3.20 -9.70 -7.78
CA GLY A 116 -1.88 -10.07 -7.28
C GLY A 116 -0.82 -10.09 -8.38
N ALA A 117 -1.15 -10.63 -9.55
CA ALA A 117 -0.26 -10.65 -10.71
C ALA A 117 0.13 -9.25 -11.20
N ILE A 118 -0.85 -8.33 -11.26
CA ILE A 118 -0.62 -6.92 -11.63
C ILE A 118 0.27 -6.23 -10.60
N GLN A 119 0.04 -6.46 -9.30
CA GLN A 119 0.86 -5.85 -8.24
C GLN A 119 2.31 -6.36 -8.27
N ILE A 120 2.54 -7.66 -8.50
CA ILE A 120 3.90 -8.18 -8.68
C ILE A 120 4.56 -7.53 -9.90
N HIS A 121 3.85 -7.45 -11.04
CA HIS A 121 4.39 -6.81 -12.23
C HIS A 121 4.79 -5.35 -11.97
N LEU A 122 3.92 -4.57 -11.31
CA LEU A 122 4.18 -3.16 -10.98
C LEU A 122 5.27 -2.94 -9.93
N SER A 123 5.52 -3.93 -9.06
CA SER A 123 6.60 -3.86 -8.07
C SER A 123 8.01 -3.91 -8.71
N GLY A 124 8.10 -4.24 -10.01
CA GLY A 124 9.37 -4.39 -10.72
C GLY A 124 10.11 -5.68 -10.37
N GLU A 125 9.47 -6.57 -9.62
CA GLU A 125 9.99 -7.89 -9.28
C GLU A 125 9.98 -8.84 -10.48
N ILE A 126 11.02 -9.66 -10.60
CA ILE A 126 11.18 -10.62 -11.70
C ILE A 126 10.29 -11.83 -11.43
N GLY A 127 9.20 -11.98 -12.19
CA GLY A 127 8.41 -13.21 -12.12
C GLY A 127 7.08 -13.23 -12.85
N ILE A 128 6.49 -12.07 -13.18
CA ILE A 128 5.25 -11.98 -13.98
C ILE A 128 5.43 -10.90 -15.05
N SER A 129 5.24 -11.29 -16.32
CA SER A 129 5.31 -10.33 -17.42
C SER A 129 4.05 -9.48 -17.52
N TYR A 130 4.14 -8.29 -18.13
CA TYR A 130 2.96 -7.44 -18.37
C TYR A 130 1.85 -8.19 -19.10
N ASN A 131 2.22 -8.94 -20.15
CA ASN A 131 1.29 -9.72 -20.96
C ASN A 131 0.59 -10.81 -20.15
N GLU A 132 1.31 -11.47 -19.24
CA GLU A 132 0.77 -12.50 -18.35
C GLU A 132 -0.20 -11.92 -17.33
N ALA A 133 0.12 -10.77 -16.73
CA ALA A 133 -0.79 -10.04 -15.84
C ALA A 133 -2.08 -9.60 -16.56
N VAL A 134 -1.96 -9.10 -17.79
CA VAL A 134 -3.11 -8.70 -18.62
C VAL A 134 -3.97 -9.91 -19.03
N GLN A 135 -3.35 -11.07 -19.32
CA GLN A 135 -4.10 -12.29 -19.62
C GLN A 135 -4.93 -12.75 -18.41
N LEU A 136 -4.34 -12.76 -17.22
CA LEU A 136 -5.05 -13.10 -15.99
C LEU A 136 -6.19 -12.13 -15.69
N TYR A 137 -5.99 -10.83 -15.96
CA TYR A 137 -7.04 -9.83 -15.88
C TYR A 137 -8.21 -10.10 -16.84
N ASN A 138 -7.92 -10.37 -18.11
CA ASN A 138 -8.94 -10.64 -19.13
C ASN A 138 -9.72 -11.94 -18.86
N ASP A 139 -9.04 -12.98 -18.34
CA ASP A 139 -9.70 -14.21 -17.89
C ASP A 139 -10.65 -13.94 -16.72
N ALA A 140 -10.18 -13.20 -15.72
CA ALA A 140 -11.00 -12.80 -14.58
C ALA A 140 -12.22 -11.95 -15.01
N LEU A 141 -12.03 -11.00 -15.94
CA LEU A 141 -13.10 -10.18 -16.51
C LEU A 141 -14.16 -11.04 -17.21
N SER A 142 -13.73 -11.99 -18.04
CA SER A 142 -14.62 -12.90 -18.78
C SER A 142 -15.49 -13.73 -17.85
N ARG A 143 -14.92 -14.21 -16.73
CA ARG A 143 -15.63 -14.96 -15.68
C ARG A 143 -16.62 -14.11 -14.90
N VAL A 144 -16.39 -12.81 -14.74
CA VAL A 144 -17.38 -11.90 -14.12
C VAL A 144 -18.58 -11.72 -15.01
N ILE A 145 -18.32 -11.49 -16.30
CA ILE A 145 -19.37 -11.27 -17.28
C ILE A 145 -20.27 -12.50 -17.33
N SER A 146 -19.70 -13.71 -17.33
CA SER A 146 -20.49 -14.95 -17.25
C SER A 146 -21.27 -15.07 -15.93
N THR A 147 -20.69 -14.70 -14.79
CA THR A 147 -21.36 -14.71 -13.48
C THR A 147 -22.54 -13.74 -13.44
N LEU A 148 -22.36 -12.51 -13.94
CA LEU A 148 -23.37 -11.45 -13.95
C LEU A 148 -24.54 -11.75 -14.90
N ASN A 149 -24.31 -12.55 -15.92
CA ASN A 149 -25.36 -13.03 -16.83
C ASN A 149 -26.25 -14.11 -16.20
N SER A 150 -25.92 -14.62 -15.01
CA SER A 150 -26.76 -15.56 -14.26
C SER A 150 -27.61 -14.84 -13.20
N PRO A 151 -28.96 -14.90 -13.24
CA PRO A 151 -29.84 -14.07 -12.43
C PRO A 151 -29.84 -14.37 -10.92
N PHE A 152 -29.11 -15.39 -10.45
CA PHE A 152 -29.10 -15.85 -9.06
C PHE A 152 -27.87 -15.41 -8.24
N VAL A 153 -26.78 -14.98 -8.89
CA VAL A 153 -25.46 -14.73 -8.25
C VAL A 153 -25.07 -13.25 -8.26
N VAL A 154 -25.79 -12.41 -9.00
CA VAL A 154 -25.50 -10.97 -9.19
C VAL A 154 -25.44 -10.18 -7.87
N TYR A 155 -26.18 -10.61 -6.84
CA TYR A 155 -26.33 -9.88 -5.57
C TYR A 155 -25.50 -10.44 -4.41
N SER A 156 -24.54 -11.32 -4.66
CA SER A 156 -23.62 -11.73 -3.59
C SER A 156 -22.61 -10.61 -3.31
N ASP A 157 -22.24 -10.45 -2.04
CA ASP A 157 -21.14 -9.57 -1.63
C ASP A 157 -19.83 -9.90 -2.37
N GLU A 158 -19.67 -11.17 -2.76
CA GLU A 158 -18.57 -11.67 -3.58
C GLU A 158 -18.54 -11.05 -4.98
N SER A 159 -19.69 -10.92 -5.65
CA SER A 159 -19.82 -10.29 -6.97
C SER A 159 -19.51 -8.79 -6.92
N LEU A 160 -19.84 -8.11 -5.82
CA LEU A 160 -19.49 -6.71 -5.60
C LEU A 160 -17.99 -6.55 -5.33
N ALA A 161 -17.42 -7.34 -4.43
CA ALA A 161 -15.98 -7.33 -4.14
C ALA A 161 -15.16 -7.65 -5.40
N ALA A 162 -15.64 -8.58 -6.20
CA ALA A 162 -15.15 -8.92 -7.53
C ALA A 162 -15.02 -7.72 -8.48
N ILE A 163 -16.12 -6.96 -8.63
CA ILE A 163 -16.16 -5.78 -9.49
C ILE A 163 -15.20 -4.70 -8.95
N ILE A 164 -15.15 -4.51 -7.63
CA ILE A 164 -14.18 -3.58 -7.00
C ILE A 164 -12.74 -4.00 -7.34
N ILE A 165 -12.39 -5.28 -7.19
CA ILE A 165 -11.04 -5.76 -7.49
C ILE A 165 -10.68 -5.49 -8.96
N LEU A 166 -11.57 -5.79 -9.91
CA LEU A 166 -11.29 -5.54 -11.33
C LEU A 166 -11.21 -4.06 -11.69
N THR A 167 -12.10 -3.22 -11.16
CA THR A 167 -12.00 -1.78 -11.35
C THR A 167 -10.71 -1.22 -10.76
N THR A 168 -10.21 -1.77 -9.66
CA THR A 168 -8.86 -1.42 -9.17
C THR A 168 -7.76 -1.89 -10.12
N CYS A 169 -7.85 -3.09 -10.69
CA CYS A 169 -6.91 -3.57 -11.72
C CYS A 169 -6.86 -2.62 -12.93
N GLU A 170 -8.01 -2.07 -13.36
CA GLU A 170 -8.06 -1.09 -14.46
C GLU A 170 -7.29 0.19 -14.14
N VAL A 171 -7.36 0.69 -12.90
CA VAL A 171 -6.59 1.87 -12.48
C VAL A 171 -5.09 1.60 -12.64
N PHE A 172 -4.64 0.41 -12.24
CA PHE A 172 -3.24 0.00 -12.26
C PHE A 172 -2.71 -0.34 -13.67
N LEU A 173 -3.57 -0.87 -14.56
CA LEU A 173 -3.21 -1.20 -15.95
C LEU A 173 -3.35 -0.01 -16.90
N SER A 174 -4.28 0.91 -16.64
CA SER A 174 -4.53 2.06 -17.51
C SER A 174 -3.45 3.13 -17.33
N HIS A 175 -2.57 3.25 -18.33
CA HIS A 175 -1.64 4.38 -18.44
C HIS A 175 -2.33 5.75 -18.61
N ALA A 176 -3.66 5.80 -18.75
CA ALA A 176 -4.44 6.99 -19.07
C ALA A 176 -5.03 7.70 -17.83
N SER A 177 -4.20 8.07 -16.86
CA SER A 177 -4.28 9.39 -16.20
C SER A 177 -3.15 9.50 -15.19
N MET A 178 -2.15 10.29 -15.55
CA MET A 178 -0.91 10.49 -14.79
C MET A 178 -1.08 11.08 -13.38
N SER A 179 -2.31 11.29 -12.89
CA SER A 179 -2.58 11.87 -11.57
C SER A 179 -2.82 10.84 -10.47
N TRP A 180 -3.54 9.75 -10.74
CA TRP A 180 -3.87 8.74 -9.71
C TRP A 180 -2.82 7.64 -9.63
N ASN A 181 -2.29 7.20 -10.78
CA ASN A 181 -1.21 6.22 -10.81
C ASN A 181 0.10 6.75 -10.20
N ALA A 182 0.39 8.05 -10.34
CA ALA A 182 1.53 8.67 -9.67
C ALA A 182 1.41 8.56 -8.14
N HIS A 183 0.22 8.76 -7.57
CA HIS A 183 -0.01 8.64 -6.13
C HIS A 183 0.07 7.18 -5.64
N ALA A 184 -0.36 6.20 -6.44
CA ALA A 184 -0.28 4.80 -6.08
C ALA A 184 1.16 4.24 -6.19
N GLN A 185 1.92 4.65 -7.20
CA GLN A 185 3.33 4.29 -7.38
C GLN A 185 4.27 4.95 -6.35
N ASP A 186 3.93 6.15 -5.85
CA ASP A 186 4.71 6.82 -4.81
C ASP A 186 4.65 6.06 -3.46
N TYR A 187 3.55 5.34 -3.20
CA TYR A 187 3.45 4.48 -2.02
C TYR A 187 4.44 3.30 -2.08
N SER A 188 4.53 2.60 -3.21
CA SER A 188 5.44 1.47 -3.39
C SER A 188 6.92 1.88 -3.44
N SER A 189 7.23 3.05 -4.01
CA SER A 189 8.61 3.56 -4.12
C SER A 189 9.12 4.25 -2.85
N ASN A 190 8.24 4.69 -1.95
CA ASN A 190 8.65 5.21 -0.64
C ASN A 190 8.97 4.11 0.38
N VAL A 191 8.45 2.88 0.21
CA VAL A 191 8.79 1.73 1.05
C VAL A 191 10.21 1.22 0.77
N SER A 192 10.74 1.35 -0.45
CA SER A 192 12.10 0.95 -0.80
C SER A 192 13.18 2.00 -0.47
N LYS A 193 12.79 3.27 -0.27
CA LYS A 193 13.73 4.35 0.09
C LYS A 193 13.99 4.49 1.60
N THR A 194 13.18 3.88 2.46
CA THR A 194 13.39 3.89 3.92
C THR A 194 14.43 2.88 4.40
N SER A 195 14.86 1.95 3.54
CA SER A 195 15.93 0.96 3.83
C SER A 195 17.35 1.50 3.57
N SER A 196 17.50 2.73 3.07
CA SER A 196 18.75 3.23 2.51
C SER A 196 19.17 4.58 3.13
N TYR A 197 19.19 4.68 4.45
CA TYR A 197 20.03 5.68 5.13
C TYR A 197 20.68 5.03 6.37
N PRO A 198 22.01 5.18 6.53
CA PRO A 198 22.79 4.54 7.60
C PRO A 198 22.47 5.07 9.00
#